data_AF-X7Z399-F1
#
_entry.id   AF-X7Z399-F1
#
_cell.length_a   1.000
_cell.length_b   1.000
_cell.length_c   1.000
_cell.angle_alpha   90.00
_cell.angle_beta   90.00
_cell.angle_gamma   90.00
#
_symmetry.space_group_name_H-M   'P 1'
#
loop_
_entity.id
_entity.type
_entity.pdbx_description
1 polymer ?
#
loop_
_entity_poly.entity_id
_entity_poly.type
_entity_poly.pdbx_seq_one_letter_code
_entity_poly.pdbx_strand_id
1 'polypeptide(L)'
;MAKWLGAPLARGGSTTTRAKDSDRQDACQILDAALNDGQLSMEEHRDRVSTATKAVTLGDLQDLIADLQSERAPAEVPALKSRARRNGLGLLVAAFGVSVLLGVGIGWGLYGNTSSPLDFTTDPGAKPDGVAAVVLTPPKQLHSLGGLTGLLEQTRKRFGDTMGYRLVIYPTYAVLDRKDPADDRRVLSYTYRGGWGDPTSSAKSGTDGSLVDLGKFDVKATVGIMRGAAETLGMKPSDVTNMYLVIDPAEDPTTPGALSLSVYVSSDYGGGYIVFAGDGTVKQVSYPS
;
A
#
# COMPACT_ATOMS: atom_id res chain seq x y z
N MET A 1 29.22 -47.16 -23.69
CA MET A 1 27.93 -47.01 -24.40
C MET A 1 26.86 -46.67 -23.39
N ALA A 2 25.89 -45.86 -23.79
CA ALA A 2 24.82 -45.30 -22.97
C ALA A 2 23.97 -46.36 -22.24
N LYS A 3 23.51 -46.06 -21.02
CA LYS A 3 22.13 -45.58 -20.74
C LYS A 3 21.75 -45.68 -19.24
N TRP A 4 21.15 -44.59 -18.72
CA TRP A 4 19.94 -44.54 -17.86
C TRP A 4 20.16 -44.92 -16.37
N LEU A 5 19.58 -44.29 -15.33
CA LEU A 5 18.34 -43.54 -15.10
C LEU A 5 18.48 -42.65 -13.84
N GLY A 6 17.56 -41.70 -13.67
CA GLY A 6 16.97 -41.49 -12.33
C GLY A 6 16.90 -40.05 -11.88
N ALA A 7 15.86 -39.34 -12.32
CA ALA A 7 15.20 -38.41 -11.41
C ALA A 7 14.21 -39.21 -10.55
N PRO A 8 14.13 -38.89 -9.26
CA PRO A 8 12.83 -38.54 -8.73
C PRO A 8 12.88 -37.14 -8.11
N LEU A 9 11.84 -36.36 -8.42
CA LEU A 9 11.52 -35.11 -7.75
C LEU A 9 11.11 -35.43 -6.30
N ALA A 10 12.06 -35.27 -5.38
CA ALA A 10 11.77 -35.22 -3.95
C ALA A 10 11.51 -33.76 -3.55
N ARG A 11 10.24 -33.50 -3.31
CA ARG A 11 9.66 -32.35 -2.62
C ARG A 11 10.28 -32.27 -1.21
N GLY A 12 11.07 -31.22 -0.97
CA GLY A 12 11.74 -30.96 0.30
C GLY A 12 12.67 -29.76 0.15
N GLY A 13 12.11 -28.54 0.14
CA GLY A 13 12.92 -27.33 0.16
C GLY A 13 13.72 -27.28 1.46
N SER A 14 15.04 -27.30 1.35
CA SER A 14 15.96 -27.23 2.49
C SER A 14 15.72 -25.95 3.28
N THR A 15 15.52 -26.07 4.59
CA THR A 15 15.29 -24.97 5.55
C THR A 15 16.40 -23.92 5.56
N THR A 16 17.59 -24.26 5.06
CA THR A 16 18.76 -23.37 4.92
C THR A 16 18.84 -22.62 3.59
N THR A 17 17.86 -22.80 2.70
CA THR A 17 17.85 -22.14 1.37
C THR A 17 17.51 -20.67 1.53
N ARG A 18 18.29 -19.78 0.90
CA ARG A 18 18.02 -18.33 0.92
C ARG A 18 16.68 -18.02 0.26
N ALA A 19 15.83 -17.25 0.95
CA ALA A 19 14.55 -16.80 0.42
C ALA A 19 14.74 -15.77 -0.70
N LYS A 20 14.03 -15.97 -1.82
CA LYS A 20 13.90 -14.97 -2.88
C LYS A 20 12.85 -13.93 -2.49
N ASP A 21 12.84 -12.84 -3.25
CA ASP A 21 11.87 -11.76 -3.05
C ASP A 21 10.43 -12.22 -3.31
N SER A 22 10.23 -13.11 -4.29
CA SER A 22 8.95 -13.77 -4.54
C SER A 22 8.46 -14.57 -3.33
N ASP A 23 9.37 -15.28 -2.66
CA ASP A 23 9.02 -16.12 -1.52
C ASP A 23 8.61 -15.25 -0.31
N ARG A 24 9.24 -14.09 -0.14
CA ARG A 24 8.83 -13.07 0.86
C ARG A 24 7.48 -12.45 0.52
N GLN A 25 7.21 -12.19 -0.76
CA GLN A 25 5.94 -11.63 -1.21
C GLN A 25 4.77 -12.61 -1.05
N ASP A 26 5.00 -13.89 -1.36
CA ASP A 26 4.01 -14.96 -1.14
C ASP A 26 3.69 -15.14 0.35
N ALA A 27 4.69 -15.02 1.22
CA ALA A 27 4.50 -15.04 2.67
C ALA A 27 3.64 -13.85 3.16
N CYS A 28 3.90 -12.64 2.66
CA CYS A 28 3.09 -11.47 2.99
C CYS A 28 1.62 -11.62 2.54
N GLN A 29 1.38 -12.19 1.35
CA GLN A 29 0.01 -12.44 0.88
C GLN A 29 -0.76 -13.42 1.78
N ILE A 30 -0.08 -14.43 2.34
CA ILE A 30 -0.69 -15.38 3.27
C ILE A 30 -1.01 -14.70 4.62
N LEU A 31 -0.14 -13.80 5.10
CA LEU A 31 -0.39 -13.01 6.31
C LEU A 31 -1.56 -12.03 6.13
N ASP A 32 -1.67 -11.40 4.96
CA ASP A 32 -2.79 -10.52 4.61
C ASP A 32 -4.12 -11.28 4.55
N ALA A 33 -4.11 -12.49 4.00
CA ALA A 33 -5.28 -13.38 4.00
C ALA A 33 -5.68 -13.79 5.43
N ALA A 34 -4.71 -14.10 6.30
CA ALA A 34 -4.97 -14.45 7.70
C ALA A 34 -5.53 -13.27 8.52
N LEU A 35 -5.11 -12.02 8.24
CA LEU A 35 -5.71 -10.82 8.83
C LEU A 35 -7.16 -10.63 8.38
N ASN A 36 -7.43 -10.81 7.07
CA ASN A 36 -8.79 -10.70 6.53
C ASN A 36 -9.73 -11.79 7.05
N ASP A 37 -9.21 -13.00 7.30
CA ASP A 37 -9.93 -14.10 7.94
C ASP A 37 -10.08 -13.91 9.48
N GLY A 38 -9.52 -12.83 10.04
CA GLY A 38 -9.59 -12.50 11.48
C GLY A 38 -8.71 -13.36 12.37
N GLN A 39 -7.76 -14.11 11.80
CA GLN A 39 -6.83 -14.98 12.53
C GLN A 39 -5.61 -14.24 13.09
N LEU A 40 -5.40 -12.99 12.67
CA LEU A 40 -4.36 -12.10 13.17
C LEU A 40 -4.98 -10.76 13.55
N SER A 41 -4.55 -10.18 14.66
CA SER A 41 -4.83 -8.77 14.94
C SER A 41 -4.00 -7.85 14.04
N MET A 42 -4.41 -6.57 13.92
CA MET A 42 -3.69 -5.57 13.11
C MET A 42 -2.27 -5.33 13.64
N GLU A 43 -2.09 -5.40 14.96
CA GLU A 43 -0.80 -5.24 15.62
C GLU A 43 0.12 -6.44 15.34
N GLU A 44 -0.39 -7.66 15.45
CA GLU A 44 0.37 -8.88 15.13
C GLU A 44 0.71 -8.99 13.65
N HIS A 45 -0.21 -8.58 12.78
CA HIS A 45 0.01 -8.53 11.34
C HIS A 45 1.20 -7.62 11.01
N ARG A 46 1.24 -6.41 11.59
CA ARG A 46 2.34 -5.46 11.39
C ARG A 46 3.70 -6.04 11.79
N ASP A 47 3.76 -6.75 12.91
CA ASP A 47 5.00 -7.36 13.42
C ASP A 47 5.42 -8.58 12.58
N ARG A 48 4.46 -9.40 12.13
CA ARG A 48 4.73 -10.56 11.27
C ARG A 48 5.16 -10.14 9.87
N VAL A 49 4.58 -9.10 9.27
CA VAL A 49 5.01 -8.55 7.97
C VAL A 49 6.41 -7.91 8.06
N SER A 50 6.72 -7.21 9.15
CA SER A 50 8.06 -6.68 9.43
C SER A 50 9.11 -7.79 9.54
N THR A 51 8.73 -8.95 10.08
CA THR A 51 9.61 -10.11 10.21
C THR A 51 9.77 -10.87 8.89
N ALA A 52 8.68 -11.10 8.15
CA ALA A 52 8.69 -11.77 6.85
C ALA A 52 9.53 -11.01 5.80
N THR A 53 9.47 -9.69 5.80
CA THR A 53 10.28 -8.85 4.89
C THR A 53 11.79 -8.90 5.18
N LYS A 54 12.17 -9.27 6.41
CA LYS A 54 13.56 -9.37 6.87
C LYS A 54 14.10 -10.79 6.91
N ALA A 55 13.24 -11.80 6.78
CA ALA A 55 13.60 -13.22 6.82
C ALA A 55 14.62 -13.55 5.73
N VAL A 56 15.69 -14.26 6.07
CA VAL A 56 16.81 -14.52 5.14
C VAL A 56 16.68 -15.90 4.49
N THR A 57 16.01 -16.85 5.16
CA THR A 57 15.87 -18.23 4.69
C THR A 57 14.41 -18.63 4.45
N LEU A 58 14.21 -19.65 3.62
CA LEU A 58 12.91 -20.27 3.39
C LEU A 58 12.37 -20.98 4.64
N GLY A 59 13.26 -21.43 5.54
CA GLY A 59 12.88 -21.96 6.85
C GLY A 59 12.21 -20.91 7.72
N ASP A 60 12.82 -19.72 7.82
CA ASP A 60 12.28 -18.59 8.61
C ASP A 60 10.88 -18.16 8.14
N LEU A 61 10.64 -18.18 6.82
CA LEU A 61 9.33 -17.88 6.24
C LEU A 61 8.31 -18.99 6.47
N GLN A 62 8.73 -20.26 6.41
CA GLN A 62 7.85 -21.40 6.67
C GLN A 62 7.43 -21.46 8.14
N ASP A 63 8.33 -21.17 9.08
CA ASP A 63 8.00 -21.15 10.52
C ASP A 63 6.97 -20.06 10.85
N LEU A 64 7.06 -18.89 10.21
CA LEU A 64 6.10 -17.78 10.38
C LEU A 64 4.66 -18.15 9.95
N ILE A 65 4.54 -19.02 8.94
CA ILE A 65 3.26 -19.40 8.33
C ILE A 65 2.75 -20.74 8.90
N ALA A 66 3.63 -21.64 9.34
CA ALA A 66 3.29 -22.93 9.89
C ALA A 66 2.49 -22.83 11.21
N ASP A 67 2.74 -21.77 11.97
CA ASP A 67 1.98 -21.41 13.17
C ASP A 67 0.49 -21.11 12.83
N LEU A 68 0.24 -20.36 11.74
CA LEU A 68 -1.12 -20.07 11.24
C LEU A 68 -1.86 -21.31 10.72
N GLN A 69 -1.12 -22.28 10.21
CA GLN A 69 -1.67 -23.56 9.75
C GLN A 69 -1.93 -24.55 10.91
N SER A 70 -1.32 -24.35 12.09
CA SER A 70 -1.46 -25.26 13.23
C SER A 70 -2.76 -25.09 14.04
N GLU A 71 -3.42 -23.93 13.96
CA GLU A 71 -4.80 -23.77 14.49
C GLU A 71 -5.90 -24.30 13.54
N ARG A 72 -5.52 -24.76 12.33
CA ARG A 72 -6.40 -25.58 11.48
C ARG A 72 -5.94 -27.04 11.46
N ALA A 73 -6.20 -27.77 12.53
CA ALA A 73 -6.46 -29.20 12.46
C ALA A 73 -7.16 -29.73 13.73
N PRO A 74 -8.05 -30.73 13.64
CA PRO A 74 -9.12 -30.98 12.67
C PRO A 74 -10.50 -30.85 13.36
N ALA A 75 -11.59 -30.94 12.58
CA ALA A 75 -12.91 -31.22 13.15
C ALA A 75 -12.83 -32.47 14.06
N GLU A 76 -13.33 -32.31 15.29
CA GLU A 76 -13.53 -33.35 16.29
C GLU A 76 -14.29 -34.53 15.67
N VAL A 77 -13.58 -35.63 15.42
CA VAL A 77 -14.18 -36.97 15.32
C VAL A 77 -14.16 -37.60 16.71
N PRO A 78 -15.28 -38.13 17.23
CA PRO A 78 -15.30 -38.71 18.55
C PRO A 78 -14.40 -39.94 18.64
N ALA A 79 -13.82 -40.08 19.83
CA ALA A 79 -12.74 -40.99 20.14
C ALA A 79 -13.14 -42.48 20.18
N LEU A 80 -12.16 -43.30 19.80
CA LEU A 80 -11.81 -44.64 20.31
C LEU A 80 -12.64 -45.87 19.86
N LYS A 81 -11.96 -46.73 19.10
CA LYS A 81 -11.59 -48.07 19.60
C LYS A 81 -10.29 -48.56 18.96
N SER A 82 -9.25 -48.63 19.80
CA SER A 82 -8.01 -49.35 19.56
C SER A 82 -8.28 -50.85 19.48
N ARG A 83 -7.76 -51.52 18.44
CA ARG A 83 -7.34 -52.92 18.54
C ARG A 83 -6.20 -53.25 17.57
N ALA A 84 -5.00 -53.17 18.13
CA ALA A 84 -3.99 -54.22 18.17
C ALA A 84 -3.76 -55.13 16.94
N ARG A 85 -2.47 -55.13 16.54
CA ARG A 85 -1.59 -56.31 16.40
C ARG A 85 -1.42 -56.91 14.98
N ARG A 86 -0.22 -56.62 14.45
CA ARG A 86 0.83 -57.58 14.03
C ARG A 86 0.80 -58.26 12.65
N ASN A 87 1.96 -58.09 12.00
CA ASN A 87 2.81 -59.09 11.35
C ASN A 87 2.50 -59.47 9.90
N GLY A 88 3.52 -59.44 9.05
CA GLY A 88 3.53 -60.27 7.85
C GLY A 88 4.46 -59.82 6.74
N LEU A 89 5.76 -59.85 6.98
CA LEU A 89 6.77 -60.01 5.93
C LEU A 89 6.44 -61.28 5.10
N GLY A 90 6.35 -61.20 3.77
CA GLY A 90 6.19 -62.42 2.97
C GLY A 90 5.97 -62.28 1.46
N LEU A 91 7.08 -62.39 0.71
CA LEU A 91 7.23 -63.21 -0.52
C LEU A 91 6.65 -62.74 -1.88
N LEU A 92 7.61 -62.49 -2.81
CA LEU A 92 7.72 -63.01 -4.19
C LEU A 92 6.59 -62.70 -5.19
N VAL A 93 6.82 -61.90 -6.25
CA VAL A 93 7.48 -62.23 -7.54
C VAL A 93 6.82 -63.39 -8.30
N ALA A 94 6.48 -63.11 -9.57
CA ALA A 94 5.89 -63.93 -10.64
C ALA A 94 4.36 -63.84 -10.72
N ALA A 95 3.71 -63.44 -11.81
CA ALA A 95 4.07 -63.65 -13.20
C ALA A 95 3.72 -62.48 -14.13
N PHE A 96 4.66 -62.26 -15.04
CA PHE A 96 4.64 -61.42 -16.23
C PHE A 96 3.50 -61.75 -17.20
N GLY A 97 3.07 -60.71 -17.93
CA GLY A 97 2.84 -60.81 -19.37
C GLY A 97 1.47 -61.33 -19.79
N VAL A 98 0.56 -60.39 -20.16
CA VAL A 98 -0.29 -60.44 -21.38
C VAL A 98 -1.32 -59.29 -21.43
N SER A 99 -1.64 -58.57 -20.35
CA SER A 99 -2.77 -57.62 -20.38
C SER A 99 -2.51 -56.19 -20.92
N VAL A 100 -1.29 -55.83 -21.32
CA VAL A 100 -1.00 -54.44 -21.77
C VAL A 100 -1.32 -54.20 -23.26
N LEU A 101 -1.62 -55.23 -24.05
CA LEU A 101 -1.97 -55.06 -25.48
C LEU A 101 -3.46 -55.19 -25.82
N LEU A 102 -4.35 -55.41 -24.84
CA LEU A 102 -5.81 -55.42 -25.09
C LEU A 102 -6.58 -54.26 -24.43
N GLY A 103 -5.94 -53.45 -23.57
CA GLY A 103 -6.59 -52.34 -22.87
C GLY A 103 -6.56 -50.99 -23.61
N VAL A 104 -5.62 -50.80 -24.55
CA VAL A 104 -5.43 -49.51 -25.25
C VAL A 104 -6.22 -49.44 -26.57
N GLY A 105 -6.66 -50.58 -27.12
CA GLY A 105 -7.36 -50.62 -28.42
C GLY A 105 -8.87 -50.34 -28.37
N ILE A 106 -9.53 -50.45 -27.22
CA ILE A 106 -11.00 -50.30 -27.10
C ILE A 106 -11.38 -48.96 -26.46
N GLY A 107 -10.48 -48.33 -25.68
CA GLY A 107 -10.78 -47.07 -24.99
C GLY A 107 -10.80 -45.82 -25.88
N TRP A 108 -10.15 -45.86 -27.06
CA TRP A 108 -10.04 -44.69 -27.95
C TRP A 108 -11.05 -44.66 -29.10
N GLY A 109 -11.76 -45.77 -29.36
CA GLY A 109 -12.59 -45.92 -30.56
C GLY A 109 -14.08 -45.57 -30.41
N LEU A 110 -14.59 -45.39 -29.18
CA LEU A 110 -16.04 -45.27 -28.94
C LEU A 110 -16.48 -44.08 -28.07
N TYR A 111 -15.55 -43.26 -27.56
CA TYR A 111 -15.88 -42.07 -26.77
C TYR A 111 -15.29 -40.75 -27.33
N GLY A 112 -14.90 -40.75 -28.61
CA GLY A 112 -14.33 -39.56 -29.26
C GLY A 112 -15.34 -38.52 -29.78
N ASN A 113 -16.66 -38.75 -29.63
CA ASN A 113 -17.66 -37.82 -30.16
C ASN A 113 -18.95 -37.79 -29.34
N THR A 114 -18.83 -37.41 -28.06
CA THR A 114 -19.96 -36.80 -27.36
C THR A 114 -19.61 -35.33 -27.16
N SER A 115 -20.19 -34.46 -27.96
CA SER A 115 -20.31 -33.04 -27.61
C SER A 115 -21.02 -32.98 -26.27
N SER A 116 -20.27 -32.81 -25.18
CA SER A 116 -20.84 -32.66 -23.85
C SER A 116 -21.80 -31.47 -23.85
N PRO A 117 -23.07 -31.62 -23.41
CA PRO A 117 -24.05 -30.53 -23.39
C PRO A 117 -23.85 -29.60 -22.19
N LEU A 118 -22.62 -29.51 -21.68
CA LEU A 118 -22.20 -28.43 -20.81
C LEU A 118 -21.57 -27.40 -21.73
N ASP A 119 -22.46 -26.63 -22.37
CA ASP A 119 -22.11 -25.36 -22.97
C ASP A 119 -21.28 -24.63 -21.91
N PHE A 120 -19.97 -24.51 -22.15
CA PHE A 120 -19.11 -23.68 -21.32
C PHE A 120 -19.63 -22.28 -21.54
N THR A 121 -20.56 -21.89 -20.67
CA THR A 121 -21.12 -20.56 -20.52
C THR A 121 -19.96 -19.63 -20.76
N THR A 122 -19.91 -19.05 -21.95
CA THR A 122 -18.82 -18.16 -22.33
C THR A 122 -18.85 -17.10 -21.27
N ASP A 123 -17.86 -17.08 -20.37
CA ASP A 123 -17.85 -16.19 -19.21
C ASP A 123 -18.18 -14.79 -19.76
N PRO A 124 -19.38 -14.25 -19.45
CA PRO A 124 -19.80 -13.00 -20.06
C PRO A 124 -18.87 -11.85 -19.67
N GLY A 125 -18.08 -12.00 -18.60
CA GLY A 125 -17.01 -11.07 -18.20
C GLY A 125 -15.68 -11.28 -18.92
N ALA A 126 -15.45 -12.43 -19.58
CA ALA A 126 -14.23 -12.69 -20.34
C ALA A 126 -14.28 -12.13 -21.78
N LYS A 127 -15.46 -11.70 -22.25
CA LYS A 127 -15.58 -10.98 -23.52
C LYS A 127 -15.16 -9.52 -23.29
N PRO A 128 -14.26 -8.96 -24.12
CA PRO A 128 -13.98 -7.54 -24.13
C PRO A 128 -15.30 -6.78 -24.33
N ASP A 129 -15.71 -6.05 -23.30
CA ASP A 129 -16.97 -5.28 -23.25
C ASP A 129 -16.88 -3.95 -24.01
N GLY A 130 -15.72 -3.67 -24.62
CA GLY A 130 -15.46 -2.44 -25.37
C GLY A 130 -15.26 -1.21 -24.48
N VAL A 131 -15.17 -1.36 -23.15
CA VAL A 131 -14.90 -0.25 -22.24
C VAL A 131 -13.40 0.03 -22.25
N ALA A 132 -13.02 1.20 -22.79
CA ALA A 132 -11.63 1.63 -22.80
C ALA A 132 -11.13 1.87 -21.36
N ALA A 133 -9.96 1.31 -21.03
CA ALA A 133 -9.32 1.57 -19.76
C ALA A 133 -8.98 3.07 -19.62
N VAL A 134 -9.46 3.70 -18.54
CA VAL A 134 -9.10 5.07 -18.19
C VAL A 134 -7.88 5.02 -17.27
N VAL A 135 -6.74 5.49 -17.76
CA VAL A 135 -5.52 5.61 -16.93
C VAL A 135 -5.60 6.89 -16.12
N LEU A 136 -5.76 6.75 -14.80
CA LEU A 136 -5.67 7.89 -13.89
C LEU A 136 -4.20 8.25 -13.64
N THR A 137 -3.81 9.47 -14.00
CA THR A 137 -2.46 9.99 -13.77
C THR A 137 -2.48 11.13 -12.74
N PRO A 138 -2.76 10.84 -11.47
CA PRO A 138 -2.76 11.88 -10.44
C PRO A 138 -1.36 12.48 -10.27
N PRO A 139 -1.24 13.78 -9.93
CA PRO A 139 0.04 14.41 -9.63
C PRO A 139 0.73 13.69 -8.47
N LYS A 140 1.95 13.19 -8.70
CA LYS A 140 2.76 12.51 -7.66
C LYS A 140 3.72 13.46 -6.93
N GLN A 141 3.88 14.68 -7.44
CA GLN A 141 4.88 15.66 -6.98
C GLN A 141 4.20 17.00 -6.71
N LEU A 142 3.72 17.20 -5.48
CA LEU A 142 3.01 18.42 -5.10
C LEU A 142 3.93 19.62 -4.95
N HIS A 143 5.20 19.42 -4.58
CA HIS A 143 6.20 20.49 -4.40
C HIS A 143 6.80 20.98 -5.73
N SER A 144 5.98 21.00 -6.78
CA SER A 144 6.35 21.49 -8.10
C SER A 144 5.37 22.59 -8.50
N LEU A 145 5.76 23.42 -9.49
CA LEU A 145 4.86 24.46 -10.01
C LEU A 145 3.54 23.85 -10.49
N GLY A 146 3.59 22.80 -11.30
CA GLY A 146 2.38 22.09 -11.76
C GLY A 146 1.62 21.37 -10.64
N GLY A 147 2.34 20.86 -9.62
CA GLY A 147 1.75 20.20 -8.46
C GLY A 147 0.90 21.14 -7.61
N LEU A 148 1.47 22.29 -7.24
CA LEU A 148 0.76 23.32 -6.45
C LEU A 148 -0.37 23.97 -7.25
N THR A 149 -0.12 24.34 -8.51
CA THR A 149 -1.18 24.91 -9.37
C THR A 149 -2.31 23.90 -9.56
N GLY A 150 -1.99 22.64 -9.87
CA GLY A 150 -2.98 21.58 -10.03
C GLY A 150 -3.75 21.29 -8.74
N LEU A 151 -3.09 21.32 -7.58
CA LEU A 151 -3.77 21.18 -6.28
C LEU A 151 -4.83 22.27 -6.10
N LEU A 152 -4.49 23.54 -6.31
CA LEU A 152 -5.41 24.67 -6.18
C LEU A 152 -6.57 24.59 -7.19
N GLU A 153 -6.29 24.19 -8.43
CA GLU A 153 -7.32 23.95 -9.45
C GLU A 153 -8.30 22.84 -9.04
N GLN A 154 -7.79 21.73 -8.51
CA GLN A 154 -8.63 20.64 -8.01
C GLN A 154 -9.46 21.06 -6.79
N THR A 155 -8.91 21.90 -5.90
CA THR A 155 -9.66 22.51 -4.80
C THR A 155 -10.83 23.32 -5.33
N ARG A 156 -10.59 24.24 -6.28
CA ARG A 156 -11.64 25.04 -6.90
C ARG A 156 -12.68 24.19 -7.62
N LYS A 157 -12.25 23.13 -8.32
CA LYS A 157 -13.16 22.21 -9.02
C LYS A 157 -14.05 21.43 -8.06
N ARG A 158 -13.52 21.01 -6.91
CA ARG A 158 -14.27 20.22 -5.91
C ARG A 158 -15.18 21.08 -5.05
N PHE A 159 -14.69 22.22 -4.58
CA PHE A 159 -15.36 23.01 -3.54
C PHE A 159 -15.91 24.36 -4.04
N GLY A 160 -15.54 24.80 -5.25
CA GLY A 160 -15.93 26.09 -5.81
C GLY A 160 -15.01 27.26 -5.43
N ASP A 161 -14.16 27.09 -4.42
CA ASP A 161 -13.24 28.11 -3.92
C ASP A 161 -11.96 27.46 -3.34
N THR A 162 -11.06 28.29 -2.80
CA THR A 162 -9.87 27.87 -2.03
C THR A 162 -9.92 28.34 -0.57
N MET A 163 -11.11 28.61 -0.06
CA MET A 163 -11.33 29.09 1.31
C MET A 163 -11.07 27.97 2.33
N GLY A 164 -10.30 28.26 3.37
CA GLY A 164 -10.02 27.32 4.43
C GLY A 164 -9.35 27.96 5.64
N TYR A 165 -9.09 27.14 6.64
CA TYR A 165 -8.37 27.53 7.86
C TYR A 165 -6.89 27.22 7.75
N ARG A 166 -6.52 26.15 7.04
CA ARG A 166 -5.13 25.72 6.87
C ARG A 166 -4.99 24.78 5.69
N LEU A 167 -3.86 24.87 4.99
CA LEU A 167 -3.46 23.92 3.96
C LEU A 167 -2.03 23.44 4.22
N VAL A 168 -1.87 22.15 4.49
CA VAL A 168 -0.56 21.49 4.67
C VAL A 168 -0.25 20.63 3.46
N ILE A 169 0.92 20.80 2.87
CA ILE A 169 1.31 20.17 1.61
C ILE A 169 2.61 19.41 1.83
N TYR A 170 2.49 18.09 1.90
CA TYR A 170 3.61 17.15 1.86
C TYR A 170 4.00 16.84 0.41
N PRO A 171 5.13 16.16 0.15
CA PRO A 171 5.58 15.89 -1.22
C PRO A 171 4.55 15.11 -2.04
N THR A 172 3.82 14.18 -1.41
CA THR A 172 2.93 13.22 -2.08
C THR A 172 1.44 13.40 -1.74
N TYR A 173 1.09 14.22 -0.75
CA TYR A 173 -0.30 14.46 -0.34
C TYR A 173 -0.46 15.84 0.29
N ALA A 174 -1.70 16.32 0.35
CA ALA A 174 -2.02 17.55 1.07
C ALA A 174 -3.21 17.35 2.00
N VAL A 175 -3.34 18.22 3.00
CA VAL A 175 -4.44 18.25 3.95
C VAL A 175 -5.01 19.65 3.97
N LEU A 176 -6.31 19.78 3.73
CA LEU A 176 -7.03 21.05 3.69
C LEU A 176 -8.09 21.06 4.79
N ASP A 177 -7.96 21.99 5.71
CA ASP A 177 -8.92 22.21 6.79
C ASP A 177 -9.90 23.31 6.37
N ARG A 178 -11.20 22.98 6.31
CA ARG A 178 -12.28 23.88 5.88
C ARG A 178 -13.35 24.03 6.96
N LYS A 179 -14.14 25.09 6.83
CA LYS A 179 -15.38 25.28 7.60
C LYS A 179 -16.36 24.14 7.32
N ASP A 180 -16.95 23.59 8.38
CA ASP A 180 -18.11 22.73 8.27
C ASP A 180 -19.36 23.58 7.96
N PRO A 181 -20.06 23.35 6.83
CA PRO A 181 -21.25 24.11 6.48
C PRO A 181 -22.44 23.85 7.42
N ALA A 182 -22.44 22.72 8.14
CA ALA A 182 -23.52 22.35 9.06
C ALA A 182 -23.29 22.89 10.49
N ASP A 183 -22.04 23.09 10.90
CA ASP A 183 -21.69 23.53 12.26
C ASP A 183 -20.45 24.46 12.24
N ASP A 184 -20.63 25.73 12.58
CA ASP A 184 -19.55 26.72 12.59
C ASP A 184 -18.48 26.50 13.68
N ARG A 185 -18.76 25.60 14.64
CA ARG A 185 -17.83 25.18 15.70
C ARG A 185 -17.01 23.97 15.28
N ARG A 186 -17.14 23.49 14.05
CA ARG A 186 -16.43 22.30 13.55
C ARG A 186 -15.62 22.61 12.30
N VAL A 187 -14.59 21.80 12.13
CA VAL A 187 -13.68 21.83 10.99
C VAL A 187 -13.77 20.49 10.28
N LEU A 188 -13.78 20.54 8.94
CA LEU A 188 -13.68 19.39 8.07
C LEU A 188 -12.26 19.32 7.49
N SER A 189 -11.56 18.22 7.74
CA SER A 189 -10.20 17.98 7.24
C SER A 189 -10.25 17.02 6.06
N TYR A 190 -9.83 17.49 4.88
CA TYR A 190 -9.82 16.72 3.64
C TYR A 190 -8.40 16.34 3.27
N THR A 191 -8.17 15.06 2.94
CA THR A 191 -6.88 14.60 2.41
C THR A 191 -6.90 14.55 0.89
N TYR A 192 -5.89 15.13 0.25
CA TYR A 192 -5.64 15.05 -1.19
C TYR A 192 -4.57 14.01 -1.51
N ARG A 193 -4.92 13.01 -2.32
CA ARG A 193 -3.98 12.04 -2.92
C ARG A 193 -4.36 11.75 -4.37
N GLY A 194 -4.22 12.76 -5.22
CA GLY A 194 -4.70 12.69 -6.61
C GLY A 194 -6.19 13.01 -6.79
N GLY A 195 -6.86 13.34 -5.68
CA GLY A 195 -8.24 13.73 -5.56
C GLY A 195 -8.54 13.99 -4.08
N TRP A 196 -9.59 14.76 -3.80
CA TRP A 196 -10.04 15.03 -2.43
C TRP A 196 -10.91 13.88 -1.92
N GLY A 197 -10.44 13.18 -0.88
CA GLY A 197 -11.19 12.12 -0.21
C GLY A 197 -12.32 12.64 0.68
N ASP A 198 -12.96 11.72 1.40
CA ASP A 198 -13.98 12.07 2.38
C ASP A 198 -13.36 12.77 3.60
N PRO A 199 -14.04 13.77 4.19
CA PRO A 199 -13.51 14.52 5.30
C PRO A 199 -13.63 13.78 6.63
N THR A 200 -12.69 14.04 7.52
CA THR A 200 -12.90 13.84 8.97
C THR A 200 -13.38 15.14 9.60
N SER A 201 -14.09 15.04 10.73
CA SER A 201 -14.65 16.20 11.41
C SER A 201 -14.11 16.31 12.83
N SER A 202 -13.68 17.50 13.23
CA SER A 202 -13.21 17.81 14.57
C SER A 202 -13.83 19.11 15.10
N ALA A 203 -13.76 19.32 16.42
CA ALA A 203 -14.08 20.62 17.00
C ALA A 203 -13.07 21.67 16.54
N LYS A 204 -13.54 22.90 16.33
CA LYS A 204 -12.68 24.04 16.00
C LYS A 204 -11.84 24.41 17.24
N SER A 205 -10.53 24.42 17.06
CA SER A 205 -9.54 24.87 18.05
C SER A 205 -9.29 26.37 17.93
N GLY A 206 -8.76 26.99 19.00
CA GLY A 206 -8.23 28.36 18.93
C GLY A 206 -7.04 28.52 17.98
N THR A 207 -6.37 27.41 17.63
CA THR A 207 -5.32 27.38 16.60
C THR A 207 -5.87 27.39 15.18
N ASP A 208 -7.17 27.13 15.00
CA ASP A 208 -7.80 27.19 13.69
C ASP A 208 -8.05 28.65 13.37
N GLY A 209 -7.21 29.21 12.51
CA GLY A 209 -7.16 30.63 12.20
C GLY A 209 -8.45 31.17 11.55
N SER A 210 -8.35 32.37 10.99
CA SER A 210 -9.46 32.98 10.25
C SER A 210 -9.73 32.23 8.95
N LEU A 211 -10.99 32.21 8.51
CA LEU A 211 -11.32 31.64 7.19
C LEU A 211 -10.79 32.59 6.11
N VAL A 212 -9.83 32.14 5.30
CA VAL A 212 -9.16 32.95 4.26
C VAL A 212 -9.03 32.18 2.96
N ASP A 213 -8.73 32.88 1.87
CA ASP A 213 -8.39 32.25 0.59
C ASP A 213 -6.95 31.72 0.63
N LEU A 214 -6.79 30.42 0.86
CA LEU A 214 -5.50 29.74 0.96
C LEU A 214 -4.79 29.61 -0.39
N GLY A 215 -5.46 29.94 -1.51
CA GLY A 215 -4.87 29.97 -2.84
C GLY A 215 -4.25 31.32 -3.21
N LYS A 216 -4.32 32.33 -2.33
CA LYS A 216 -3.87 33.71 -2.60
C LYS A 216 -2.38 33.90 -2.34
N PHE A 217 -1.54 33.10 -2.99
CA PHE A 217 -0.08 33.21 -2.91
C PHE A 217 0.58 33.03 -4.27
N ASP A 218 1.80 33.53 -4.42
CA ASP A 218 2.64 33.34 -5.59
C ASP A 218 3.26 31.93 -5.55
N VAL A 219 2.67 31.04 -6.36
CA VAL A 219 3.11 29.65 -6.50
C VAL A 219 4.54 29.56 -7.01
N LYS A 220 4.96 30.44 -7.92
CA LYS A 220 6.30 30.40 -8.51
C LYS A 220 7.35 30.84 -7.48
N ALA A 221 7.09 31.91 -6.74
CA ALA A 221 7.96 32.36 -5.66
C ALA A 221 8.07 31.28 -4.58
N THR A 222 6.94 30.68 -4.17
CA THR A 222 6.87 29.60 -3.18
C THR A 222 7.73 28.41 -3.59
N VAL A 223 7.58 27.91 -4.83
CA VAL A 223 8.40 26.80 -5.34
C VAL A 223 9.88 27.18 -5.41
N GLY A 224 10.20 28.43 -5.73
CA GLY A 224 11.57 28.95 -5.68
C GLY A 224 12.17 28.85 -4.28
N ILE A 225 11.44 29.31 -3.26
CA ILE A 225 11.85 29.23 -1.85
C ILE A 225 12.01 27.76 -1.42
N MET A 226 11.03 26.89 -1.72
CA MET A 226 11.10 25.47 -1.35
C MET A 226 12.32 24.77 -1.94
N ARG A 227 12.68 25.07 -3.19
CA ARG A 227 13.85 24.48 -3.87
C ARG A 227 15.18 24.87 -3.24
N GLY A 228 15.28 26.07 -2.67
CA GLY A 228 16.47 26.54 -1.98
C GLY A 228 16.38 26.45 -0.46
N ALA A 229 15.33 25.82 0.08
CA ALA A 229 15.05 25.85 1.51
C ALA A 229 16.12 25.11 2.32
N ALA A 230 16.59 23.97 1.82
CA ALA A 230 17.64 23.19 2.49
C ALA A 230 18.94 23.99 2.60
N GLU A 231 19.40 24.58 1.49
CA GLU A 231 20.60 25.39 1.43
C GLU A 231 20.46 26.67 2.27
N THR A 232 19.29 27.32 2.24
CA THR A 232 19.00 28.49 3.09
C THR A 232 19.12 28.15 4.58
N LEU A 233 18.76 26.93 4.97
CA LEU A 233 18.86 26.43 6.33
C LEU A 233 20.22 25.82 6.66
N GLY A 234 21.19 25.88 5.76
CA GLY A 234 22.52 25.30 5.93
C GLY A 234 22.56 23.77 5.92
N MET A 235 21.51 23.12 5.40
CA MET A 235 21.41 21.67 5.24
C MET A 235 21.90 21.26 3.85
N LYS A 236 22.49 20.07 3.74
CA LYS A 236 22.73 19.47 2.43
C LYS A 236 21.43 18.89 1.90
N PRO A 237 21.07 19.11 0.62
CA PRO A 237 19.85 18.54 0.04
C PRO A 237 19.76 17.01 0.14
N SER A 238 20.90 16.32 0.15
CA SER A 238 20.98 14.86 0.34
C SER A 238 20.57 14.38 1.72
N ASP A 239 20.63 15.26 2.72
CA ASP A 239 20.41 14.92 4.13
C ASP A 239 18.97 15.25 4.56
N VAL A 240 18.18 15.87 3.67
CA VAL A 240 16.78 16.21 3.91
C VAL A 240 15.95 14.92 3.93
N THR A 241 15.35 14.62 5.08
CA THR A 241 14.47 13.46 5.29
C THR A 241 13.02 13.82 5.10
N ASN A 242 12.64 15.06 5.40
CA ASN A 242 11.27 15.54 5.25
C ASN A 242 11.26 17.03 4.88
N MET A 243 10.34 17.39 4.00
CA MET A 243 10.03 18.79 3.67
C MET A 243 8.52 18.89 3.50
N TYR A 244 7.91 19.94 4.03
CA TYR A 244 6.50 20.23 3.79
C TYR A 244 6.24 21.73 3.88
N LEU A 245 5.19 22.17 3.19
CA LEU A 245 4.71 23.54 3.17
C LEU A 245 3.44 23.64 3.99
N VAL A 246 3.34 24.64 4.84
CA VAL A 246 2.12 25.01 5.57
C VAL A 246 1.68 26.38 5.10
N ILE A 247 0.38 26.53 4.85
CA ILE A 247 -0.25 27.80 4.48
C ILE A 247 -1.33 28.07 5.51
N ASP A 248 -1.12 29.12 6.29
CA ASP A 248 -2.02 29.58 7.34
C ASP A 248 -2.46 31.03 7.07
N PRO A 249 -3.60 31.47 7.63
CA PRO A 249 -3.93 32.88 7.77
C PRO A 249 -2.79 33.59 8.50
N ALA A 250 -2.37 34.74 7.99
CA ALA A 250 -1.40 35.56 8.71
C ALA A 250 -2.02 36.07 10.02
N GLU A 251 -1.27 35.93 11.11
CA GLU A 251 -1.65 36.47 12.43
C GLU A 251 -1.38 37.98 12.55
N ASP A 252 -0.76 38.58 11.53
CA ASP A 252 -0.42 40.00 11.51
C ASP A 252 -1.69 40.87 11.46
N PRO A 253 -1.99 41.66 12.51
CA PRO A 253 -3.19 42.48 12.56
C PRO A 253 -3.17 43.63 11.56
N THR A 254 -2.01 43.99 11.00
CA THR A 254 -1.87 45.08 10.03
C THR A 254 -2.24 44.64 8.60
N THR A 255 -2.31 43.34 8.34
CA THR A 255 -2.69 42.77 7.04
C THR A 255 -3.77 41.69 7.15
N PRO A 256 -5.01 42.04 7.53
CA PRO A 256 -6.09 41.06 7.67
C PRO A 256 -6.35 40.30 6.36
N GLY A 257 -6.47 38.97 6.46
CA GLY A 257 -6.71 38.10 5.30
C GLY A 257 -5.48 37.85 4.42
N ALA A 258 -4.29 38.31 4.83
CA ALA A 258 -3.04 37.87 4.23
C ALA A 258 -2.73 36.42 4.63
N LEU A 259 -1.81 35.78 3.89
CA LEU A 259 -1.33 34.44 4.17
C LEU A 259 0.08 34.50 4.80
N SER A 260 0.34 33.53 5.68
CA SER A 260 1.67 33.19 6.17
C SER A 260 1.99 31.78 5.70
N LEU A 261 3.09 31.64 4.96
CA LEU A 261 3.56 30.37 4.43
C LEU A 261 4.81 29.98 5.20
N SER A 262 4.88 28.70 5.59
CA SER A 262 5.99 28.15 6.34
C SER A 262 6.49 26.88 5.66
N VAL A 263 7.75 26.88 5.22
CA VAL A 263 8.41 25.67 4.71
C VAL A 263 9.24 25.08 5.84
N TYR A 264 8.88 23.87 6.24
CA TYR A 264 9.63 23.09 7.22
C TYR A 264 10.54 22.12 6.49
N VAL A 265 11.79 22.05 6.93
CA VAL A 265 12.79 21.12 6.42
C VAL A 265 13.40 20.39 7.62
N SER A 266 13.47 19.07 7.52
CA SER A 266 14.05 18.22 8.55
C SER A 266 15.08 17.29 7.94
N SER A 267 16.11 17.01 8.73
CA SER A 267 17.18 16.07 8.45
C SER A 267 17.43 15.20 9.68
N ASP A 268 18.31 14.21 9.55
CA ASP A 268 18.79 13.42 10.70
C ASP A 268 19.55 14.27 11.74
N TYR A 269 19.98 15.48 11.36
CA TYR A 269 20.77 16.39 12.19
C TYR A 269 19.96 17.55 12.80
N GLY A 270 18.64 17.56 12.62
CA GLY A 270 17.75 18.62 13.12
C GLY A 270 16.82 19.17 12.05
N GLY A 271 15.95 20.09 12.47
CA GLY A 271 14.92 20.69 11.62
C GLY A 271 14.87 22.20 11.75
N GLY A 272 14.68 22.87 10.62
CA GLY A 272 14.52 24.32 10.53
C GLY A 272 13.30 24.68 9.70
N TYR A 273 12.97 25.96 9.65
CA TYR A 273 11.85 26.44 8.84
C TYR A 273 12.06 27.87 8.34
N ILE A 274 11.39 28.18 7.24
CA ILE A 274 11.36 29.51 6.62
C ILE A 274 9.92 29.99 6.59
N VAL A 275 9.65 31.16 7.15
CA VAL A 275 8.33 31.82 7.09
C VAL A 275 8.39 32.96 6.09
N PHE A 276 7.40 33.05 5.21
CA PHE A 276 7.29 34.07 4.18
C PHE A 276 5.82 34.46 3.92
N ALA A 277 5.62 35.65 3.38
CA ALA A 277 4.32 36.15 2.98
C ALA A 277 3.82 35.50 1.68
N GLY A 278 2.54 35.67 1.37
CA GLY A 278 1.93 35.17 0.13
C GLY A 278 2.60 35.66 -1.17
N ASP A 279 3.31 36.78 -1.17
CA ASP A 279 4.07 37.29 -2.32
C ASP A 279 5.51 36.74 -2.41
N GLY A 280 5.93 35.90 -1.45
CA GLY A 280 7.28 35.37 -1.35
C GLY A 280 8.24 36.19 -0.48
N THR A 281 7.80 37.30 0.12
CA THR A 281 8.64 38.10 1.02
C THR A 281 8.98 37.30 2.28
N VAL A 282 10.26 36.99 2.48
CA VAL A 282 10.73 36.24 3.66
C VAL A 282 10.57 37.07 4.93
N LYS A 283 9.92 36.49 5.94
CA LYS A 283 9.67 37.09 7.26
C LYS A 283 10.65 36.58 8.31
N GLN A 284 10.94 35.27 8.29
CA GLN A 284 11.76 34.63 9.31
C GLN A 284 12.46 33.40 8.75
N VAL A 285 13.70 33.16 9.21
CA VAL A 285 14.44 31.93 8.98
C VAL A 285 14.85 31.39 10.35
N SER A 286 14.50 30.14 10.63
CA SER A 286 14.88 29.42 11.84
C SER A 286 15.78 28.26 11.44
N TYR A 287 17.06 28.37 11.78
CA TYR A 287 18.07 27.35 11.49
C TYR A 287 17.86 26.11 12.35
N PRO A 288 18.26 24.92 11.86
CA PRO A 288 18.20 23.69 12.64
C PRO A 288 18.95 23.79 13.97
N SER A 289 18.31 23.26 15.01
CA SER A 289 18.83 23.10 16.37
C SER A 289 19.15 21.66 16.70
#